data_AF-A0A962W4U2-F1
#
_entry.id   AF-A0A962W4U2-F1
#
_cell.length_a   1.000
_cell.length_b   1.000
_cell.length_c   1.000
_cell.angle_alpha   90.00
_cell.angle_beta   90.00
_cell.angle_gamma   90.00
#
_symmetry.space_group_name_H-M   'P 1'
#
loop_
_entity.id
_entity.type
_entity.pdbx_description
1 polymer ?
#
loop_
_entity_poly.entity_id
_entity_poly.type
_entity_poly.pdbx_seq_one_letter_code
_entity_poly.pdbx_strand_id
1 'polypeptide(L)'
;MRAFTDARTPGTPSDLWIVEHPAVFTQGQAGKAEHLLAPGEIPVVQTDRGGQVTYHGPGQLVIYLLVSLRDAGVGIRGLVSIIEQ
;
A
#
# COMPACT_ATOMS: atom_id res chain seq x y z
N MET A 1 0.71 2.92 -9.12
CA MET A 1 1.03 1.51 -8.79
C MET A 1 0.46 0.54 -9.82
N ARG A 2 -0.87 0.39 -9.98
CA ARG A 2 -1.48 -0.58 -10.93
C ARG A 2 -0.92 -0.49 -12.36
N ALA A 3 -0.99 0.68 -12.99
CA ALA A 3 -0.49 0.87 -14.35
C ALA A 3 1.01 0.55 -14.50
N PHE A 4 1.82 0.86 -13.48
CA PHE A 4 3.24 0.47 -13.47
C PHE A 4 3.37 -1.05 -13.44
N THR A 5 2.69 -1.72 -12.52
CA THR A 5 2.72 -3.18 -12.37
C THR A 5 2.23 -3.89 -13.63
N ASP A 6 1.15 -3.42 -14.24
CA ASP A 6 0.55 -4.02 -15.43
C ASP A 6 1.44 -3.88 -16.68
N ALA A 7 2.24 -2.81 -16.73
CA ALA A 7 3.17 -2.54 -17.83
C ALA A 7 4.55 -3.23 -17.66
N ARG A 8 4.80 -3.95 -16.55
CA ARG A 8 6.10 -4.58 -16.31
C ARG A 8 6.37 -5.70 -17.29
N THR A 9 7.59 -5.73 -17.79
CA THR A 9 8.15 -6.83 -18.58
C THR A 9 9.20 -7.60 -17.76
N PRO A 10 9.58 -8.83 -18.17
CA PRO A 10 10.77 -9.48 -17.65
C PRO A 10 11.99 -8.56 -17.80
N GLY A 11 12.66 -8.24 -16.69
CA GLY A 11 13.79 -7.31 -16.65
C GLY A 11 13.45 -5.87 -16.28
N THR A 12 12.17 -5.52 -16.08
CA THR A 12 11.80 -4.21 -15.51
C THR A 12 12.33 -4.11 -14.07
N PRO A 13 13.19 -3.13 -13.75
CA PRO A 13 13.73 -2.95 -12.40
C PRO A 13 12.62 -2.78 -11.36
N SER A 14 12.96 -3.08 -10.10
CA SER A 14 12.05 -2.80 -8.99
C SER A 14 12.22 -1.36 -8.53
N ASP A 15 11.11 -0.72 -8.17
CA ASP A 15 11.07 0.68 -7.75
C ASP A 15 10.62 0.81 -6.29
N LEU A 16 11.10 1.88 -5.65
CA LEU A 16 10.60 2.37 -4.36
C LEU A 16 10.02 3.76 -4.57
N TRP A 17 8.72 3.93 -4.31
CA TRP A 17 8.11 5.26 -4.33
C TRP A 17 7.99 5.76 -2.90
N ILE A 18 8.67 6.86 -2.62
CA ILE A 18 8.66 7.53 -1.32
C ILE A 18 7.82 8.78 -1.47
N VAL A 19 6.70 8.81 -0.76
CA VAL A 19 5.67 9.85 -0.93
C VAL A 19 5.08 10.26 0.41
N GLU A 20 4.27 11.31 0.36
CA GLU A 20 3.38 11.76 1.41
C GLU A 20 1.99 11.96 0.80
N HIS A 21 0.94 11.75 1.60
CA HIS A 21 -0.45 11.95 1.16
C HIS A 21 -1.10 13.12 1.91
N PRO A 22 -2.02 13.86 1.26
CA PRO A 22 -3.02 14.63 1.98
C PRO A 22 -3.80 13.73 2.96
N ALA A 23 -4.48 14.34 3.95
CA ALA A 23 -5.31 13.60 4.89
C ALA A 23 -6.31 12.69 4.16
N VAL A 24 -6.22 11.37 4.39
CA VAL A 24 -7.06 10.37 3.74
C VAL A 24 -7.18 9.10 4.60
N PHE A 25 -8.39 8.56 4.71
CA PHE A 25 -8.59 7.20 5.19
C PHE A 25 -8.58 6.25 4.00
N THR A 26 -7.85 5.14 4.12
CA THR A 26 -7.93 4.05 3.15
C THR A 26 -8.52 2.81 3.79
N GLN A 27 -9.39 2.11 3.07
CA GLN A 27 -9.98 0.84 3.49
C GLN A 27 -9.44 -0.28 2.59
N GLY A 28 -8.76 -1.26 3.19
CA GLY A 28 -8.29 -2.45 2.48
C GLY A 28 -9.40 -3.48 2.28
N GLN A 29 -9.10 -4.56 1.56
CA GLN A 29 -10.05 -5.61 1.18
C GLN A 29 -10.69 -6.33 2.38
N ALA A 30 -9.98 -6.43 3.51
CA ALA A 30 -10.50 -7.01 4.74
C ALA A 30 -11.16 -5.97 5.66
N GLY A 31 -11.21 -4.70 5.23
CA GLY A 31 -11.82 -3.61 5.96
C GLY A 31 -13.33 -3.73 5.94
N LYS A 32 -13.94 -3.59 7.12
CA LYS A 32 -15.39 -3.48 7.26
C LYS A 32 -15.77 -2.02 7.42
N ALA A 33 -16.88 -1.62 6.81
CA ALA A 33 -17.39 -0.25 6.91
C ALA A 33 -17.65 0.16 8.38
N GLU A 34 -18.01 -0.79 9.24
CA GLU A 34 -18.24 -0.57 10.68
C GLU A 34 -16.98 -0.17 11.47
N HIS A 35 -15.77 -0.42 10.95
CA HIS A 35 -14.53 0.00 11.60
C HIS A 35 -14.17 1.47 11.30
N LEU A 36 -14.92 2.12 10.41
CA LEU A 36 -14.78 3.55 10.14
C LEU A 36 -15.67 4.33 11.11
N LEU A 37 -15.09 4.75 12.24
CA LEU A 37 -15.86 5.28 13.37
C LEU A 37 -16.40 6.70 13.14
N ALA A 38 -15.59 7.61 12.62
CA ALA A 38 -15.97 9.00 12.37
C ALA A 38 -14.94 9.71 11.46
N PRO A 39 -15.05 9.59 10.12
CA PRO A 39 -14.06 10.19 9.21
C PRO A 39 -14.14 11.72 9.10
N GLY A 40 -15.24 12.33 9.55
CA GLY A 40 -15.49 13.77 9.36
C GLY A 40 -15.46 14.13 7.88
N GLU A 41 -14.70 15.19 7.55
CA GLU A 41 -14.50 15.66 6.17
C GLU A 41 -13.34 14.96 5.43
N ILE A 42 -12.63 14.04 6.10
CA ILE A 42 -11.46 13.37 5.51
C ILE A 42 -11.96 12.32 4.50
N PRO A 43 -11.46 12.32 3.25
CA PRO A 43 -11.90 11.38 2.23
C PRO A 43 -11.58 9.93 2.63
N VAL A 44 -12.48 9.03 2.26
CA VAL A 44 -12.34 7.58 2.49
C VAL A 44 -12.23 6.90 1.14
N VAL A 45 -11.10 6.26 0.88
CA VAL A 45 -10.78 5.62 -0.40
C VAL A 45 -10.71 4.10 -0.22
N GLN A 46 -11.49 3.38 -1.04
CA GLN A 46 -11.39 1.93 -1.13
C GLN A 46 -10.12 1.54 -1.90
N THR A 47 -9.42 0.53 -1.40
CA THR A 47 -8.14 0.08 -1.95
C THR A 47 -8.09 -1.43 -2.05
N ASP A 48 -7.21 -1.96 -2.90
CA ASP A 48 -7.01 -3.39 -3.09
C ASP A 48 -5.93 -3.98 -2.18
N ARG A 49 -5.34 -3.18 -1.26
CA ARG A 49 -4.40 -3.70 -0.26
C ARG A 49 -5.12 -4.62 0.74
N GLY A 50 -4.36 -5.52 1.35
CA GLY A 50 -4.81 -6.26 2.52
C GLY A 50 -5.03 -5.36 3.74
N GLY A 51 -5.58 -5.95 4.80
CA GLY A 51 -5.81 -5.30 6.08
C GLY A 51 -7.10 -4.48 6.15
N GLN A 52 -7.28 -3.81 7.28
CA GLN A 52 -8.49 -3.03 7.60
C GLN A 52 -8.35 -1.56 7.17
N VAL A 53 -8.94 -0.64 7.93
CA VAL A 53 -8.85 0.81 7.72
C VAL A 53 -7.53 1.35 8.28
N THR A 54 -6.92 2.33 7.60
CA THR A 54 -5.81 3.13 8.14
C THR A 54 -5.91 4.59 7.69
N TYR A 55 -5.20 5.48 8.36
CA TYR A 55 -5.09 6.89 8.03
C TYR A 55 -3.71 7.21 7.43
N HIS A 56 -3.71 8.09 6.43
CA HIS A 56 -2.52 8.77 5.93
C HIS A 56 -2.71 10.28 5.96
N GLY A 57 -1.63 11.04 6.12
CA GLY A 57 -1.68 12.48 6.11
C GLY A 57 -0.32 13.14 6.18
N PRO A 58 -0.29 14.49 6.24
CA PRO A 58 0.95 15.24 6.21
C PRO A 58 1.92 14.86 7.33
N GLY A 59 3.21 14.78 7.01
CA GLY A 59 4.27 14.34 7.92
C GLY A 59 4.36 12.81 8.12
N GLN A 60 3.52 12.00 7.48
CA GLN A 60 3.67 10.55 7.46
C GLN A 60 4.39 10.10 6.19
N LEU A 61 5.58 9.53 6.34
CA LEU A 61 6.33 8.92 5.25
C LEU A 61 5.64 7.63 4.79
N VAL A 62 5.32 7.52 3.50
CA VAL A 62 4.76 6.31 2.89
C VAL A 62 5.69 5.79 1.82
N ILE A 63 6.05 4.51 1.92
CA ILE A 63 6.93 3.83 0.96
C ILE A 63 6.13 2.73 0.24
N TYR A 64 5.97 2.86 -1.07
CA TYR A 64 5.41 1.80 -1.90
C TYR A 64 6.52 0.99 -2.56
N LEU A 65 6.59 -0.30 -2.22
CA LEU A 65 7.54 -1.25 -2.80
C LEU A 65 6.94 -1.87 -4.07
N LEU A 66 7.50 -1.54 -5.24
CA LEU A 66 7.10 -2.11 -6.52
C LEU A 66 8.09 -3.21 -6.94
N VAL A 67 8.08 -4.29 -6.18
CA VAL A 67 9.06 -5.39 -6.31
C VAL A 67 8.48 -6.63 -6.99
N SER A 68 9.31 -7.31 -7.77
CA SER A 68 8.98 -8.64 -8.29
C SER A 68 9.34 -9.69 -7.26
N LEU A 69 8.33 -10.30 -6.62
CA LEU A 69 8.55 -11.37 -5.63
C LEU A 69 9.25 -12.60 -6.24
N ARG A 70 8.99 -12.86 -7.53
CA ARG A 70 9.64 -13.95 -8.29
C ARG A 70 11.13 -13.72 -8.41
N ASP A 71 11.54 -12.53 -8.82
CA ASP A 71 12.95 -12.20 -9.05
C ASP A 71 13.71 -12.08 -7.74
N ALA A 72 13.02 -11.59 -6.69
CA ALA A 72 13.56 -11.53 -5.34
C ALA A 72 13.59 -12.88 -4.62
N GLY A 73 12.96 -13.94 -5.16
CA GLY A 73 12.93 -15.27 -4.55
C GLY A 73 12.23 -15.32 -3.18
N VAL A 74 11.38 -14.34 -2.85
CA VAL A 74 10.71 -14.23 -1.54
C VAL A 74 9.19 -14.33 -1.68
N GLY A 75 8.55 -15.03 -0.75
CA GLY A 75 7.09 -15.03 -0.64
C GLY A 75 6.57 -13.74 0.01
N ILE A 76 5.26 -13.47 -0.11
CA ILE A 76 4.64 -12.26 0.45
C ILE A 76 4.88 -12.10 1.95
N ARG A 77 4.78 -13.18 2.73
CA ARG A 77 5.06 -13.14 4.18
C ARG A 77 6.52 -12.82 4.48
N GLY A 78 7.44 -13.37 3.69
CA GLY A 78 8.87 -13.09 3.82
C GLY A 78 9.19 -11.63 3.54
N LEU A 79 8.58 -11.05 2.49
CA LEU A 79 8.71 -9.62 2.20
C LEU A 79 8.22 -8.76 3.38
N VAL A 80 7.03 -9.06 3.93
CA VAL A 80 6.49 -8.31 5.08
C VAL A 80 7.46 -8.39 6.27
N SER A 81 7.95 -9.59 6.61
CA SER A 81 8.91 -9.75 7.71
C SER A 81 10.24 -9.02 7.49
N ILE A 82 10.69 -8.84 6.25
CA ILE A 82 11.90 -8.05 5.94
C ILE A 82 11.66 -6.56 6.17
N ILE A 83 10.45 -6.06 5.86
CA ILE A 83 10.10 -4.65 6.02
C ILE A 83 9.89 -4.27 7.50
N GLU A 84 9.47 -5.22 8.33
CA GLU A 84 9.14 -5.00 9.75
C GLU A 84 10.36 -5.06 10.70
N GLN A 85 11.54 -5.42 10.21
CA GLN A 85 12.80 -5.45 10.98
C GLN A 85 13.46 -4.08 11.06
#